data_AF-A0A920SHF6-F1
#
_entry.id   AF-A0A920SHF6-F1
#
_cell.length_a   1.000
_cell.length_b   1.000
_cell.length_c   1.000
_cell.angle_alpha   90.00
_cell.angle_beta   90.00
_cell.angle_gamma   90.00
#
_symmetry.space_group_name_H-M   'P 1'
#
loop_
_entity.id
_entity.type
_entity.pdbx_description
1 polymer ?
#
loop_
_entity_poly.entity_id
_entity_poly.type
_entity_poly.pdbx_seq_one_letter_code
_entity_poly.pdbx_strand_id
1 'polypeptide(L)' 'MLELRKEQFNLRMQRGTGQLANPSRFKSVRRDIARIKTRMTEIEGAVHE' A
#
# COMPACT_ATOMS: atom_id res chain seq x y z
N MET A 1 -3.75 3.00 7.47
CA MET A 1 -2.75 1.94 7.13
C MET A 1 -3.35 0.53 7.12
N LEU A 2 -4.18 0.16 8.10
CA LEU A 2 -4.73 -1.20 8.20
C LEU A 2 -5.57 -1.61 6.98
N GLU A 3 -6.38 -0.68 6.45
CA GLU A 3 -7.23 -0.90 5.28
C GLU A 3 -6.42 -1.14 4.00
N LEU A 4 -5.41 -0.30 3.71
CA LEU A 4 -4.55 -0.47 2.53
C LEU A 4 -3.76 -1.78 2.57
N ARG A 5 -3.35 -2.25 3.76
CA ARG A 5 -2.66 -3.55 3.90
C ARG A 5 -3.64 -4.73 3.72
N LYS A 6 -4.87 -4.63 4.22
CA LYS A 6 -5.93 -5.62 3.95
C LYS A 6 -6.27 -5.68 2.46
N GLU A 7 -6.41 -4.52 1.82
CA GLU A 7 -6.66 -4.44 0.37
C GLU A 7 -5.50 -5.03 -0.43
N GLN A 8 -4.25 -4.72 -0.06
CA GLN A 8 -3.07 -5.32 -0.68
C GLN A 8 -3.05 -6.84 -0.53
N PHE A 9 -3.41 -7.37 0.64
CA PHE A 9 -3.49 -8.82 0.88
C PHE A 9 -4.57 -9.45 0.00
N ASN A 10 -5.76 -8.88 -0.05
CA ASN A 10 -6.86 -9.35 -0.91
C ASN A 10 -6.47 -9.36 -2.39
N LEU A 11 -5.84 -8.28 -2.88
CA LEU A 11 -5.36 -8.21 -4.27
C LEU A 11 -4.24 -9.23 -4.55
N ARG A 12 -3.40 -9.55 -3.56
CA ARG A 12 -2.34 -10.57 -3.70
C ARG A 12 -2.94 -11.98 -3.77
N MET A 13 -3.97 -12.25 -2.98
CA MET A 13 -4.73 -13.51 -3.02
C MET A 13 -5.46 -13.67 -4.36
N GLN A 14 -6.18 -12.63 -4.81
CA GLN A 14 -6.86 -12.61 -6.13
C GLN A 14 -5.90 -12.80 -7.30
N ARG A 15 -4.67 -12.30 -7.19
CA ARG A 15 -3.63 -12.52 -8.19
C ARG A 15 -3.14 -13.96 -8.20
N GLY A 16 -3.03 -14.61 -7.04
CA GLY A 16 -2.64 -16.01 -6.92
C GLY A 16 -3.68 -16.98 -7.49
N THR A 17 -4.97 -16.62 -7.41
CA THR A 17 -6.08 -17.40 -8.00
C THR A 17 -6.32 -17.12 -9.48
N GLY A 18 -5.60 -16.17 -10.08
CA GLY A 18 -5.77 -15.78 -11.48
C GLY A 18 -7.03 -14.95 -11.78
N GLN A 19 -7.83 -14.59 -10.77
CA GLN A 19 -9.08 -13.85 -10.92
C GLN A 19 -8.94 -12.36 -10.59
N LEU A 20 -7.78 -11.77 -10.86
CA LEU A 20 -7.52 -10.38 -10.50
C LEU A 20 -8.30 -9.44 -11.41
N ALA A 21 -9.45 -8.97 -10.94
CA ALA A 21 -10.34 -8.09 -11.70
C ALA A 21 -9.73 -6.73 -12.06
N ASN A 22 -8.81 -6.20 -11.25
CA ASN A 22 -8.20 -4.89 -11.49
C ASN A 22 -6.69 -4.85 -11.16
N PRO A 23 -5.82 -5.22 -12.12
CA PRO A 23 -4.37 -5.19 -11.93
C PRO A 23 -3.79 -3.79 -11.70
N SER A 24 -4.45 -2.74 -12.21
CA SER A 24 -4.05 -1.34 -11.99
C SER A 24 -4.17 -0.93 -10.53
N ARG A 25 -5.19 -1.43 -9.82
CA ARG A 25 -5.42 -1.15 -8.40
C ARG A 25 -4.25 -1.61 -7.52
N PHE A 26 -3.61 -2.73 -7.86
CA PHE A 26 -2.43 -3.22 -7.15
C PHE A 26 -1.26 -2.23 -7.18
N LYS A 27 -1.06 -1.53 -8.31
CA LYS A 27 -0.01 -0.52 -8.44
C LYS A 27 -0.34 0.74 -7.62
N SER A 28 -1.60 1.15 -7.60
CA SER A 28 -2.07 2.29 -6.79
C SER A 28 -1.89 2.03 -5.29
N VAL A 29 -2.41 0.90 -4.79
CA VAL A 29 -2.30 0.52 -3.37
C VAL A 29 -0.84 0.48 -2.90
N ARG A 30 0.10 -0.03 -3.73
CA ARG A 30 1.53 0.01 -3.41
C ARG A 30 2.09 1.43 -3.29
N ARG A 31 1.69 2.35 -4.18
CA ARG A 31 2.15 3.74 -4.13
C ARG A 31 1.58 4.49 -2.94
N ASP A 32 0.33 4.24 -2.58
CA ASP A 32 -0.31 4.90 -1.43
C ASP A 32 0.37 4.47 -0.13
N ILE A 33 0.70 3.17 0.02
CA ILE A 33 1.49 2.68 1.15
C ILE A 33 2.87 3.34 1.19
N ALA A 34 3.55 3.49 0.04
CA ALA A 34 4.86 4.13 -0.03
C ALA A 34 4.80 5.61 0.38
N ARG A 35 3.81 6.37 -0.12
CA ARG A 35 3.61 7.78 0.25
C ARG A 35 3.37 7.98 1.73
N ILE A 36 2.53 7.13 2.34
CA ILE A 36 2.27 7.21 3.78
C ILE A 36 3.55 6.91 4.56
N LYS A 37 4.32 5.89 4.17
CA LYS A 37 5.61 5.59 4.80
C LYS A 37 6.59 6.75 4.70
N THR A 38 6.74 7.34 3.50
CA THR A 38 7.59 8.52 3.31
C THR A 38 7.17 9.65 4.22
N ARG A 39 5.87 9.98 4.26
CA ARG A 39 5.36 11.04 5.14
C ARG A 39 5.60 10.76 6.61
N MET A 40 5.48 9.50 7.04
CA MET A 40 5.81 9.11 8.42
C MET A 40 7.30 9.35 8.70
N THR A 41 8.18 8.94 7.80
CA THR A 41 9.63 9.17 7.92
C THR A 41 9.97 10.66 7.92
N GLU A 42 9.31 11.48 7.09
CA GLU A 42 9.49 12.93 7.09
C GLU A 42 9.06 13.56 8.42
N ILE A 43 7.94 13.12 8.99
CA ILE A 43 7.47 13.57 10.31
C ILE A 43 8.45 13.12 11.41
N GLU A 44 8.88 11.86 11.40
CA GLU A 44 9.85 11.34 12.37
C GLU A 44 11.20 12.07 12.29
N GLY A 45 11.66 12.39 11.08
CA GLY A 45 12.88 13.17 10.86
C GLY A 45 12.75 14.62 11.34
N ALA A 46 11.61 15.27 11.08
CA ALA A 46 11.34 16.63 11.53
C ALA A 46 11.12 16.77 13.05
N VAL A 47 10.76 15.67 13.74
CA VAL A 47 10.62 15.63 15.20
C VAL A 47 11.96 15.41 15.91
N HIS A 48 12.99 14.97 15.18
CA HIS A 48 14.32 14.72 15.73
C HIS A 48 15.29 15.90 15.57
N GLU A 49 14.83 17.01 14.98
CA GLU A 49 15.54 18.29 14.86
C GLU A 49 14.95 19.31 15.84
#